data_AF-A0A822A7E2-F1
#
_entry.id   AF-A0A822A7E2-F1
#
_cell.length_a   1.000
_cell.length_b   1.000
_cell.length_c   1.000
_cell.angle_alpha   90.00
_cell.angle_beta   90.00
_cell.angle_gamma   90.00
#
_symmetry.space_group_name_H-M   'P 1'
#
loop_
_entity.id
_entity.type
_entity.pdbx_description
1 polymer ?
#
loop_
_entity_poly.entity_id
_entity_poly.type
_entity_poly.pdbx_seq_one_letter_code
_entity_poly.pdbx_strand_id
1 'polypeptide(L)'
;MWQTVNLTDFADSSLIDTGTVKFNLSAWLGGYVAQNDMAEVSVTFYDQSSQTVGSVASIGPVTNVDRGSVTSFLFRKTTGFVSVGARSATVLVLITRALGSINDGYVDSINFFLYQ
;
A
#
# COMPACT_ATOMS: atom_id res chain seq x y z
N MET A 1 6.87 -0.97 -8.55
CA MET A 1 7.65 0.23 -8.13
C MET A 1 7.58 0.33 -6.61
N TRP A 2 8.57 0.92 -5.94
CA TRP A 2 8.51 1.12 -4.49
C TRP A 2 9.13 2.45 -4.09
N GLN A 3 8.75 2.92 -2.90
CA GLN A 3 9.39 4.05 -2.22
C GLN A 3 9.53 3.71 -0.74
N THR A 4 10.73 3.93 -0.20
CA THR A 4 10.98 3.85 1.25
C THR A 4 10.96 5.25 1.83
N VAL A 5 10.21 5.44 2.91
CA VAL A 5 10.11 6.70 3.66
C VAL A 5 10.67 6.52 5.05
N ASN A 6 11.42 7.51 5.52
CA ASN A 6 11.84 7.56 6.92
C ASN A 6 10.68 8.10 7.76
N LEU A 7 10.20 7.31 8.72
CA LEU A 7 9.02 7.66 9.53
C LEU A 7 9.35 8.73 10.57
N THR A 8 10.62 8.82 11.00
CA THR A 8 11.03 9.82 12.00
C THR A 8 10.97 11.25 11.48
N ASP A 9 10.87 11.43 10.16
CA ASP A 9 10.71 12.75 9.55
C ASP A 9 9.25 13.25 9.67
N PHE A 10 8.31 12.36 10.04
CA PHE A 10 6.86 12.64 10.06
C PHE A 10 6.18 12.37 11.41
N ALA A 11 6.80 11.59 12.30
CA ALA A 11 6.28 11.30 13.63
C ALA A 11 7.41 11.13 14.66
N ASP A 12 7.14 11.52 15.90
CA ASP A 12 8.05 11.28 17.02
C ASP A 12 8.22 9.77 17.26
N SER A 13 9.46 9.31 17.31
CA SER A 13 9.77 7.89 17.52
C SER A 13 9.23 7.35 18.83
N SER A 14 9.14 8.18 19.88
CA SER A 14 8.54 7.76 21.16
C SER A 14 7.04 7.46 21.04
N LEU A 15 6.33 8.16 20.16
CA LEU A 15 4.91 7.90 19.88
C LEU A 15 4.74 6.63 19.04
N ILE A 16 5.66 6.36 18.12
CA ILE A 16 5.71 5.08 17.39
C ILE A 16 5.99 3.93 18.37
N ASP A 17 6.96 4.10 19.26
CA ASP A 17 7.42 3.08 20.20
C ASP A 17 6.37 2.76 21.29
N THR A 18 5.45 3.68 21.56
CA THR A 18 4.29 3.46 22.44
C THR A 18 3.05 2.94 21.69
N GLY A 19 3.11 2.78 20.37
CA GLY A 19 2.02 2.26 19.55
C GLY A 19 0.87 3.25 19.34
N THR A 20 1.13 4.55 19.41
CA THR A 20 0.09 5.59 19.34
C THR A 20 -0.13 6.11 17.92
N VAL A 21 0.90 6.06 17.07
CA VAL A 21 0.83 6.59 15.70
C VAL A 21 0.02 5.66 14.79
N LYS A 22 -0.96 6.22 14.10
CA LYS A 22 -1.78 5.54 13.10
C LYS A 22 -1.33 5.90 11.69
N PHE A 23 -1.65 5.04 10.74
CA PHE A 23 -1.46 5.30 9.31
C PHE A 23 -2.75 5.12 8.53
N ASN A 24 -2.78 5.75 7.36
CA ASN A 24 -3.73 5.49 6.29
C ASN A 24 -2.94 5.16 5.03
N LEU A 25 -3.31 4.07 4.37
CA LEU A 25 -2.86 3.73 3.02
C LEU A 25 -4.09 3.69 2.12
N SER A 26 -4.09 4.50 1.07
CA SER A 26 -5.17 4.53 0.08
C SER A 26 -4.66 4.77 -1.34
N ALA A 27 -5.42 4.30 -2.32
CA ALA A 27 -5.15 4.53 -3.74
C ALA A 27 -6.41 4.26 -4.56
N TRP A 28 -6.40 4.70 -5.81
CA TRP A 28 -7.32 4.22 -6.83
C TRP A 28 -6.65 3.07 -7.58
N LEU A 29 -7.25 1.87 -7.50
CA LEU A 29 -6.73 0.65 -8.13
C LEU A 29 -7.70 0.20 -9.22
N GLY A 30 -7.19 -0.15 -10.38
CA GLY A 30 -8.01 -0.36 -11.56
C GLY A 30 -7.42 -1.33 -12.57
N GLY A 31 -8.06 -1.37 -13.73
CA GLY A 31 -7.56 -2.09 -14.89
C GLY A 31 -8.47 -1.93 -16.10
N TYR A 32 -8.19 -2.68 -17.17
CA TYR A 32 -8.87 -2.57 -18.45
C TYR A 32 -9.92 -3.68 -18.67
N VAL A 33 -11.13 -3.29 -19.07
CA VAL A 33 -12.25 -4.18 -19.47
C VAL A 33 -12.35 -5.43 -18.58
N ALA A 34 -12.53 -6.62 -19.17
CA ALA A 34 -12.53 -7.90 -18.50
C ALA A 34 -11.12 -8.50 -18.27
N GLN A 35 -10.02 -7.80 -18.59
CA GLN A 35 -8.67 -8.32 -18.34
C GLN A 35 -8.41 -8.42 -16.83
N ASN A 36 -7.87 -9.54 -16.37
CA ASN A 36 -7.70 -9.81 -14.94
C ASN A 36 -6.30 -9.44 -14.41
N ASP A 37 -5.61 -8.52 -15.06
CA ASP A 37 -4.40 -7.91 -14.48
C ASP A 37 -4.79 -7.21 -13.17
N MET A 38 -3.96 -7.36 -12.16
CA MET A 38 -4.27 -6.97 -10.80
C MET A 38 -3.31 -5.91 -10.31
N ALA A 39 -3.84 -4.91 -9.62
CA ALA A 39 -3.05 -3.90 -8.94
C ALA A 39 -3.23 -4.00 -7.42
N GLU A 40 -2.12 -3.99 -6.69
CA GLU A 40 -2.06 -3.97 -5.23
C GLU A 40 -1.03 -2.92 -4.78
N VAL A 41 -1.32 -2.25 -3.66
CA VAL A 41 -0.34 -1.42 -2.95
C VAL A 41 -0.22 -1.92 -1.52
N SER A 42 1.00 -2.10 -1.05
CA SER A 42 1.30 -2.55 0.31
C SER A 42 2.27 -1.62 1.02
N VAL A 43 2.23 -1.64 2.35
CA VAL A 43 3.20 -0.97 3.22
C VAL A 43 3.81 -2.00 4.18
N THR A 44 5.13 -2.05 4.18
CA THR A 44 5.94 -2.86 5.10
C THR A 44 6.75 -1.93 6.00
N PHE A 45 6.71 -2.18 7.30
CA PHE A 45 7.45 -1.40 8.29
C PHE A 45 8.78 -2.08 8.64
N TYR A 46 9.81 -1.27 8.88
CA TYR A 46 11.15 -1.74 9.23
C TYR A 46 11.69 -1.01 10.45
N ASP A 47 12.40 -1.73 11.31
CA ASP A 47 13.13 -1.15 12.44
C ASP A 47 14.44 -0.47 12.01
N GLN A 48 15.22 0.01 12.99
CA GLN A 48 16.51 0.68 12.75
C GLN A 48 17.56 -0.24 12.10
N SER A 49 17.42 -1.56 12.27
CA SER A 49 18.30 -2.58 11.69
C SER A 49 17.81 -3.09 10.33
N SER A 50 16.83 -2.39 9.72
CA SER A 50 16.17 -2.78 8.48
C SER A 50 15.48 -4.15 8.53
N GLN A 51 15.12 -4.62 9.73
CA GLN A 51 14.30 -5.82 9.90
C GLN A 51 12.83 -5.46 9.83
N THR A 52 12.04 -6.29 9.15
CA THR A 52 10.60 -6.10 9.07
C THR A 52 9.96 -6.24 10.45
N VAL A 53 9.09 -5.31 10.82
CA VAL A 53 8.37 -5.32 12.11
C VAL A 53 6.87 -5.22 11.92
N GLY A 54 6.13 -6.01 12.71
CA GLY A 54 4.67 -6.11 12.64
C GLY A 54 4.17 -6.71 11.32
N SER A 55 2.92 -6.46 11.00
CA SER A 55 2.26 -7.01 9.81
C SER A 55 2.30 -6.04 8.63
N VAL A 56 2.43 -6.58 7.43
CA VAL A 56 2.24 -5.83 6.18
C VAL A 56 0.76 -5.43 6.08
N ALA A 57 0.50 -4.18 5.71
CA ALA A 57 -0.85 -3.73 5.36
C ALA A 57 -0.95 -3.52 3.86
N SER A 58 -2.06 -3.89 3.23
CA SER A 58 -2.25 -3.75 1.80
C SER A 58 -3.66 -3.28 1.43
N ILE A 59 -3.76 -2.76 0.21
CA ILE A 59 -5.00 -2.47 -0.48
C ILE A 59 -4.96 -3.14 -1.86
N GLY A 60 -6.05 -3.83 -2.19
CA GLY A 60 -6.08 -4.74 -3.33
C GLY A 60 -5.69 -6.18 -2.96
N PRO A 61 -5.42 -7.05 -3.95
CA PRO A 61 -5.48 -6.75 -5.38
C PRO A 61 -6.89 -6.35 -5.84
N VAL A 62 -6.99 -5.46 -6.83
CA VAL A 62 -8.25 -5.23 -7.56
C VAL A 62 -8.26 -6.08 -8.83
N THR A 63 -9.22 -6.99 -8.91
CA THR A 63 -9.44 -7.92 -10.03
C THR A 63 -10.42 -7.35 -11.06
N ASN A 64 -10.63 -8.07 -12.18
CA ASN A 64 -11.71 -7.73 -13.11
C ASN A 64 -13.10 -7.89 -12.47
N VAL A 65 -13.29 -8.89 -11.60
CA VAL A 65 -14.57 -9.17 -10.91
C VAL A 65 -14.92 -8.01 -9.98
N ASP A 66 -13.96 -7.51 -9.21
CA ASP A 66 -14.17 -6.33 -8.35
C ASP A 66 -14.66 -5.12 -9.14
N ARG A 67 -14.16 -4.97 -10.38
CA ARG A 67 -14.51 -3.88 -11.30
C ARG A 67 -15.81 -4.12 -12.08
N GLY A 68 -16.48 -5.26 -11.91
CA GLY A 68 -17.63 -5.62 -12.74
C GLY A 68 -17.27 -5.81 -14.22
N SER A 69 -16.04 -6.23 -14.51
CA SER A 69 -15.50 -6.48 -15.86
C SER A 69 -15.50 -5.27 -16.80
N VAL A 70 -15.44 -4.04 -16.25
CA VAL A 70 -15.31 -2.80 -17.03
C VAL A 70 -14.05 -2.01 -16.65
N THR A 71 -13.54 -1.22 -17.59
CA THR A 71 -12.43 -0.30 -17.31
C THR A 71 -12.86 0.71 -16.26
N SER A 72 -12.25 0.65 -15.09
CA SER A 72 -12.59 1.51 -13.97
C SER A 72 -11.47 1.52 -12.93
N PHE A 73 -11.47 2.58 -12.13
CA PHE A 73 -10.74 2.65 -10.88
C PHE A 73 -11.70 2.44 -9.72
N LEU A 74 -11.25 1.70 -8.71
CA LEU A 74 -11.94 1.54 -7.45
C LEU A 74 -11.06 2.08 -6.34
N PHE A 75 -11.61 2.98 -5.53
CA PHE A 75 -10.93 3.45 -4.35
C PHE A 75 -10.76 2.30 -3.36
N ARG A 76 -9.55 2.14 -2.83
CA ARG A 76 -9.23 1.21 -1.76
C ARG A 76 -8.48 1.94 -0.68
N LYS A 77 -8.77 1.59 0.57
CA LYS A 77 -8.17 2.19 1.75
C LYS A 77 -8.05 1.14 2.84
N THR A 78 -6.96 1.20 3.57
CA THR A 78 -6.79 0.55 4.86
C THR A 78 -6.18 1.52 5.87
N THR A 79 -6.42 1.28 7.14
CA THR A 79 -5.86 2.05 8.25
C THR A 79 -5.37 1.08 9.32
N GLY A 80 -4.34 1.48 10.05
CA GLY A 80 -3.83 0.69 11.16
C GLY A 80 -2.90 1.53 12.04
N PHE A 81 -2.24 0.87 12.98
CA PHE A 81 -1.16 1.46 13.75
C PHE A 81 0.17 1.23 13.03
N VAL A 82 1.05 2.21 13.08
CA VAL A 82 2.45 2.00 12.70
C VAL A 82 3.03 0.96 13.67
N SER A 83 3.73 -0.04 13.13
CA SER A 83 4.35 -1.09 13.96
C SER A 83 5.27 -0.46 15.01
N VAL A 84 5.13 -0.87 16.26
CA VAL A 84 6.02 -0.45 17.36
C VAL A 84 7.48 -0.75 16.98
N GLY A 85 8.37 0.21 17.21
CA GLY A 85 9.79 0.10 16.84
C GLY A 85 10.11 0.41 15.38
N ALA A 86 9.11 0.69 14.53
CA ALA A 86 9.36 1.07 13.15
C ALA A 86 10.12 2.40 13.05
N ARG A 87 11.02 2.48 12.07
CA ARG A 87 11.80 3.69 11.71
C ARG A 87 11.64 4.05 10.25
N SER A 88 11.40 3.08 9.38
CA SER A 88 11.07 3.33 7.99
C SER A 88 9.88 2.48 7.53
N ALA A 89 9.26 2.89 6.43
CA ALA A 89 8.22 2.12 5.76
C ALA A 89 8.48 2.09 4.26
N THR A 90 8.29 0.94 3.63
CA THR A 90 8.33 0.81 2.17
C THR A 90 6.90 0.66 1.66
N VAL A 91 6.48 1.61 0.83
CA VAL A 91 5.25 1.51 0.04
C VAL A 91 5.61 0.84 -1.29
N LEU A 92 5.04 -0.33 -1.54
CA LEU A 92 5.26 -1.12 -2.75
C LEU A 92 3.99 -1.12 -3.59
N VAL A 93 4.13 -0.84 -4.88
CA VAL A 93 3.10 -1.06 -5.89
C VAL A 93 3.48 -2.30 -6.68
N LEU A 94 2.60 -3.30 -6.65
CA LEU A 94 2.70 -4.52 -7.43
C LEU A 94 1.54 -4.56 -8.44
N ILE A 95 1.91 -4.65 -9.72
CA ILE A 95 0.94 -4.86 -10.80
C ILE A 95 1.25 -6.20 -11.44
N THR A 96 0.34 -7.16 -11.29
CA THR A 96 0.53 -8.54 -11.73
C THR A 96 -0.24 -8.77 -13.02
N ARG A 97 0.49 -9.14 -14.07
CA ARG A 97 -0.12 -9.53 -15.34
C ARG A 97 -0.79 -10.90 -15.23
N ALA A 98 -2.03 -11.03 -15.66
CA ALA A 98 -2.73 -12.31 -15.68
C ALA A 98 -2.43 -13.13 -16.94
N LEU A 99 -2.62 -12.56 -18.13
CA LEU A 99 -2.47 -13.24 -19.43
C LEU A 99 -1.93 -12.27 -20.49
N GLY A 100 -1.60 -12.79 -21.68
CA GLY A 100 -1.19 -11.97 -22.82
C GLY A 100 0.21 -11.37 -22.66
N SER A 101 0.51 -10.32 -23.44
CA SER A 101 1.82 -9.65 -23.47
C SER A 101 1.84 -8.30 -22.75
N ILE A 102 0.68 -7.68 -22.52
CA ILE A 102 0.52 -6.36 -21.92
C ILE A 102 0.04 -6.53 -20.48
N ASN A 103 0.46 -5.64 -19.58
CA ASN A 103 -0.04 -5.57 -18.22
C ASN A 103 -0.94 -4.34 -18.10
N ASP A 104 -2.26 -4.56 -18.01
CA ASP A 104 -3.27 -3.50 -17.97
C ASP A 104 -3.85 -3.28 -16.55
N GLY A 105 -3.06 -3.54 -15.51
CA GLY A 105 -3.40 -3.12 -14.15
C GLY A 105 -3.03 -1.65 -13.91
N TYR A 106 -3.91 -0.89 -13.26
CA TYR A 106 -3.77 0.56 -13.08
C TYR A 106 -3.70 0.95 -11.61
N VAL A 107 -2.89 1.96 -11.30
CA VAL A 107 -2.78 2.57 -9.98
C VAL A 107 -2.65 4.08 -10.14
N ASP A 108 -3.44 4.82 -9.36
CA ASP A 108 -3.37 6.28 -9.32
C ASP A 108 -3.56 6.80 -7.89
N SER A 109 -3.01 7.98 -7.62
CA SER A 109 -3.21 8.78 -6.41
C SER A 109 -2.97 7.98 -5.12
N ILE A 110 -1.81 7.33 -5.05
CA ILE A 110 -1.34 6.63 -3.85
C ILE A 110 -1.11 7.66 -2.75
N ASN A 111 -1.75 7.45 -1.60
CA ASN A 111 -1.62 8.31 -0.43
C ASN A 111 -1.29 7.46 0.79
N PHE A 112 -0.15 7.78 1.41
CA PHE A 112 0.31 7.20 2.67
C PHE A 112 0.65 8.33 3.63
N PHE A 113 -0.05 8.41 4.75
CA PHE A 113 0.18 9.44 5.76
C PHE A 113 -0.02 8.91 7.18
N LEU A 114 0.63 9.59 8.13
CA LEU A 114 0.56 9.30 9.55
C LEU A 114 -0.36 10.30 10.26
N TYR A 115 -1.03 9.86 11.32
CA TYR A 115 -1.86 10.69 12.18
C TYR A 115 -1.96 10.11 13.60
N GLN A 116 -2.51 10.88 14.54
CA GLN A 116 -2.68 10.50 15.95
C GLN A 116 -4.17 10.50 16.31
#